data_AF-A0A419GHD3-F1
#
_entry.id   AF-A0A419GHD3-F1
#
_cell.length_a   1.000
_cell.length_b   1.000
_cell.length_c   1.000
_cell.angle_alpha   90.00
_cell.angle_beta   90.00
_cell.angle_gamma   90.00
#
_symmetry.space_group_name_H-M   'P 1'
#
loop_
_entity.id
_entity.type
_entity.pdbx_description
1 polymer ?
#
loop_
_entity_poly.entity_id
_entity_poly.type
_entity_poly.pdbx_seq_one_letter_code
_entity_poly.pdbx_strand_id
1 'polypeptide(L)' 'MTNGTVKWFNDSKGFGFITSEDGSDVFVHHTSIQGNG' A
#
# COMPACT_ATOMS: atom_id res chain seq x y z
N MET A 1 13.62 4.50 4.22
CA MET A 1 12.26 3.92 4.30
C MET A 1 11.30 5.08 4.22
N THR A 2 10.40 5.08 3.24
CA THR A 2 9.33 6.07 3.15
C THR A 2 8.13 5.51 3.88
N ASN A 3 7.58 6.27 4.83
CA ASN A 3 6.38 5.87 5.56
C ASN A 3 5.15 6.52 4.94
N GLY A 4 4.00 5.90 5.14
CA GLY A 4 2.72 6.38 4.64
C GLY A 4 1.57 5.62 5.27
N THR A 5 0.36 6.10 5.03
CA THR A 5 -0.88 5.48 5.51
C THR A 5 -1.61 4.82 4.34
N VAL A 6 -2.15 3.62 4.54
CA VAL A 6 -3.00 2.97 3.54
C VAL A 6 -4.22 3.86 3.29
N LYS A 7 -4.32 4.38 2.06
CA LYS A 7 -5.45 5.21 1.64
C LYS A 7 -6.68 4.34 1.41
N TRP A 8 -6.47 3.24 0.69
CA TRP A 8 -7.45 2.17 0.53
C TRP A 8 -6.74 0.93 -0.02
N PHE A 9 -7.34 -0.24 0.23
CA PHE A 9 -6.91 -1.50 -0.36
C PHE A 9 -8.14 -2.32 -0.75
N ASN A 10 -8.06 -3.01 -1.89
CA ASN A 10 -9.10 -3.92 -2.35
C ASN A 10 -8.60 -5.35 -2.27
N ASP A 11 -9.06 -6.09 -1.26
CA ASP A 11 -8.63 -7.47 -1.02
C ASP A 11 -8.99 -8.41 -2.18
N SER A 12 -10.19 -8.26 -2.75
CA SER A 12 -10.65 -9.09 -3.86
C SER A 12 -9.79 -8.93 -5.12
N LYS A 13 -9.19 -7.74 -5.32
CA LYS A 13 -8.32 -7.44 -6.46
C LYS A 13 -6.82 -7.50 -6.12
N GLY A 14 -6.45 -7.53 -4.85
CA GLY A 14 -5.06 -7.64 -4.39
C GLY A 14 -4.20 -6.38 -4.61
N PHE A 15 -4.79 -5.19 -4.67
CA PHE A 15 -4.03 -3.94 -4.82
C PHE A 15 -4.69 -2.74 -4.14
N GLY A 16 -3.92 -1.66 -3.95
CA GLY A 16 -4.38 -0.43 -3.35
C GLY A 16 -3.39 0.72 -3.51
N PHE A 17 -3.58 1.75 -2.69
CA PHE A 17 -2.71 2.92 -2.65
C PHE A 17 -2.38 3.32 -1.21
N ILE A 18 -1.16 3.82 -1.03
CA ILE A 18 -0.65 4.40 0.21
C ILE A 18 -0.42 5.88 -0.04
N THR A 19 -0.90 6.75 0.84
CA THR A 19 -0.52 8.16 0.82
C THR A 19 0.75 8.31 1.66
N SER A 20 1.84 8.72 1.00
CA SER A 20 3.11 9.05 1.65
C SER A 20 3.00 10.36 2.45
N GLU A 21 3.95 10.58 3.35
CA GLU A 21 4.03 11.82 4.15
C GLU A 21 4.16 13.10 3.31
N ASP A 22 4.70 13.00 2.09
CA ASP A 22 4.78 14.10 1.12
C ASP A 22 3.47 14.37 0.35
N GLY A 23 2.41 13.60 0.64
CA GLY A 23 1.10 13.69 -0.02
C GLY A 23 1.01 12.97 -1.36
N SER A 24 2.07 12.30 -1.81
CA SER A 24 2.01 11.47 -3.02
C SER A 24 1.28 10.16 -2.78
N ASP A 25 0.55 9.70 -3.80
CA ASP A 25 -0.09 8.38 -3.79
C ASP A 25 0.84 7.34 -4.43
N VAL A 26 1.16 6.30 -3.67
CA VAL A 26 2.04 5.19 -4.06
C VAL A 26 1.20 3.95 -4.27
N PHE A 27 1.30 3.33 -5.45
CA PHE A 27 0.64 2.07 -5.75
C PHE A 27 1.27 0.90 -4.98
N VAL A 28 0.44 -0.02 -4.48
CA VAL A 28 0.89 -1.25 -3.83
C VAL A 28 0.11 -2.46 -4.35
N HIS A 29 0.83 -3.55 -4.63
CA HIS A 29 0.29 -4.86 -4.98
C HIS A 29 0.56 -5.87 -3.85
N HIS A 30 -0.36 -6.80 -3.61
CA HIS A 30 -0.27 -7.75 -2.49
C HIS A 30 1.02 -8.60 -2.50
N THR A 31 1.60 -8.88 -3.68
CA THR A 31 2.86 -9.62 -3.81
C THR A 31 4.05 -8.90 -3.18
N SER A 32 3.93 -7.58 -2.97
CA SER A 32 4.97 -6.76 -2.33
C SER A 32 4.80 -6.67 -0.81
N ILE A 33 3.67 -7.13 -0.26
CA ILE A 33 3.40 -7.13 1.19
C ILE A 33 4.20 -8.26 1.83
N GLN A 34 5.10 -7.90 2.74
CA GLN A 34 5.87 -8.85 3.53
C GLN A 34 5.06 -9.25 4.77
N GLY A 35 4.91 -10.55 5.03
CA GLY A 35 4.24 -11.09 6.20
C GLY A 35 4.68 -12.52 6.47
N ASN A 36 4.62 -12.96 7.73
CA ASN A 36 5.18 -14.25 8.14
C ASN A 36 4.21 -15.44 8.08
N GLY A 37 2.97 -15.27 7.61
CA GLY A 37 1.99 -16.35 7.48
C GLY A 37 1.46 -16.89 8.80
#